data_AF-A0A523MM71-F1
#
_entry.id   AF-A0A523MM71-F1
#
_cell.length_a   1.000
_cell.length_b   1.000
_cell.length_c   1.000
_cell.angle_alpha   90.00
_cell.angle_beta   90.00
_cell.angle_gamma   90.00
#
_symmetry.space_group_name_H-M   'P 1'
#
loop_
_entity.id
_entity.type
_entity.pdbx_description
1 polymer ?
#
loop_
_entity_poly.entity_id
_entity_poly.type
_entity_poly.pdbx_seq_one_letter_code
_entity_poly.pdbx_strand_id
1 'polypeptide(L)' 'LEDPFRLYRCHTILNCVDACPKDLNPGRAIAKIKSLIAERRH' A
#
# COMPACT_ATOMS: atom_id res chain seq x y z
N LEU A 1 -3.00 18.46 4.14
CA LEU A 1 -3.51 17.32 3.35
C LEU A 1 -2.46 16.22 3.13
N GLU A 2 -1.33 16.24 3.84
CA GLU A 2 -0.34 15.16 3.81
C GLU A 2 -0.04 14.71 5.24
N ASP A 3 -0.64 13.60 5.64
CA ASP A 3 -0.24 12.88 6.85
C ASP A 3 0.92 11.96 6.46
N PRO A 4 2.12 12.13 7.05
CA PRO A 4 3.32 11.37 6.66
C PRO A 4 3.23 9.86 6.99
N PHE A 5 2.24 9.44 7.79
CA PHE A 5 2.07 8.08 8.25
C PHE A 5 0.93 7.31 7.54
N ARG A 6 0.11 7.98 6.70
CA ARG A 6 -1.05 7.38 6.03
C ARG A 6 -0.73 6.07 5.29
N LEU A 7 0.41 5.98 4.61
CA LEU A 7 0.82 4.79 3.87
C LEU A 7 1.27 3.65 4.80
N TYR A 8 1.83 3.98 5.95
CA TYR A 8 2.39 3.01 6.90
C TYR A 8 1.32 2.34 7.77
N ARG A 9 0.06 2.80 7.72
CA ARG A 9 -1.09 2.15 8.37
C ARG A 9 -1.47 0.80 7.73
N CYS A 10 -0.96 0.51 6.53
CA CYS A 10 -1.19 -0.80 5.90
C CYS A 10 -0.27 -1.86 6.52
N HIS A 11 -0.87 -2.83 7.21
CA HIS A 11 -0.18 -3.96 7.87
C HIS A 11 -0.22 -5.27 7.05
N THR A 12 -0.50 -5.20 5.74
CA THR A 12 -0.48 -6.37 4.86
C THR A 12 -1.48 -7.47 5.30
N ILE A 13 -2.64 -7.07 5.85
CA ILE A 13 -3.74 -7.98 6.20
C ILE A 13 -4.42 -8.54 4.94
N LEU A 14 -4.31 -7.83 3.81
CA LEU A 14 -4.79 -8.22 2.48
C LEU A 14 -6.32 -8.36 2.29
N ASN A 15 -7.15 -8.02 3.29
CA ASN A 15 -8.61 -7.93 3.12
C ASN A 15 -9.06 -7.07 1.91
N CYS A 16 -8.25 -6.10 1.50
CA CYS A 16 -8.53 -5.26 0.33
C CYS A 16 -8.42 -6.01 -1.00
N VAL A 17 -7.64 -7.08 -1.07
CA VAL A 17 -7.53 -7.96 -2.24
C VAL A 17 -8.76 -8.87 -2.29
N ASP A 18 -9.10 -9.53 -1.17
CA ASP A 18 -10.21 -10.47 -1.09
C ASP A 18 -11.58 -9.80 -1.30
N ALA A 19 -11.75 -8.57 -0.81
CA ALA A 19 -12.99 -7.82 -0.95
C ALA A 19 -13.16 -7.17 -2.33
N CYS A 20 -12.17 -7.22 -3.22
CA CYS A 20 -12.22 -6.43 -4.46
C CYS A 20 -13.13 -7.08 -5.51
N PRO A 21 -14.27 -6.47 -5.87
CA PRO A 21 -15.18 -7.03 -6.88
C PRO A 21 -14.67 -6.89 -8.32
N LYS A 22 -13.48 -6.32 -8.50
CA LYS A 22 -12.84 -6.07 -9.80
C LYS A 22 -11.53 -6.83 -9.97
N ASP A 23 -11.24 -7.78 -9.07
CA ASP A 23 -10.00 -8.57 -9.06
C ASP A 23 -8.72 -7.72 -9.11
N LEU A 24 -8.78 -6.51 -8.56
CA LEU A 24 -7.60 -5.67 -8.39
C LEU A 24 -6.83 -6.10 -7.15
N ASN A 25 -5.53 -5.84 -7.14
CA ASN A 25 -4.68 -6.11 -5.98
C ASN A 25 -4.15 -4.80 -5.37
N PRO A 26 -4.91 -4.16 -4.45
CA PRO A 26 -4.44 -2.96 -3.75
C PRO A 26 -3.18 -3.22 -2.90
N GLY A 27 -3.03 -4.43 -2.34
CA GLY A 27 -1.85 -4.81 -1.55
C GLY A 27 -0.55 -4.67 -2.34
N ARG A 28 -0.53 -5.14 -3.59
CA ARG A 28 0.60 -5.02 -4.51
C ARG A 28 0.92 -3.56 -4.84
N ALA A 29 -0.11 -2.75 -5.09
CA ALA A 29 0.07 -1.32 -5.35
C ALA A 29 0.70 -0.60 -4.13
N ILE A 30 0.19 -0.86 -2.93
CA ILE A 30 0.73 -0.28 -1.69
C ILE A 30 2.19 -0.72 -1.47
N ALA A 31 2.51 -1.98 -1.70
CA ALA A 31 3.88 -2.49 -1.59
C ALA A 31 4.83 -1.75 -2.56
N LYS A 32 4.43 -1.56 -3.82
CA LYS A 32 5.22 -0.82 -4.80
C LYS A 32 5.49 0.62 -4.35
N ILE A 33 4.49 1.30 -3.78
CA ILE A 33 4.66 2.67 -3.26
C ILE A 33 5.63 2.68 -2.06
N LYS A 34 5.52 1.71 -1.14
CA LYS A 34 6.46 1.58 -0.02
C LYS A 34 7.90 1.39 -0.50
N SER A 35 8.12 0.54 -1.51
CA SER A 35 9.44 0.35 -2.13
C SER A 35 9.98 1.64 -2.74
N LEU A 36 9.17 2.37 -3.52
CA LEU A 36 9.60 3.64 -4.11
C LEU A 36 9.96 4.70 -3.05
N ILE A 37 9.26 4.72 -1.92
CA ILE A 37 9.59 5.63 -0.81
C ILE A 37 10.85 5.19 -0.08
N ALA A 38 11.06 3.89 0.10
CA ALA A 38 12.30 3.36 0.67
C ALA A 38 13.49 3.70 -0.22
N GLU A 39 13.39 3.47 -1.53
CA GLU A 39 14.40 3.83 -2.54
C GLU A 39 14.73 5.33 -2.52
N ARG A 40 13.73 6.21 -2.37
CA ARG A 40 13.94 7.68 -2.28
C ARG A 40 14.62 8.14 -0.99
N ARG A 41 14.64 7.30 0.06
CA ARG A 41 15.25 7.60 1.36
C ARG A 41 16.66 7.03 1.50
N HIS A 42 17.14 6.31 0.49
CA HIS A 42 18.53 5.87 0.34
C HIS A 42 19.33 6.87 -0.49
#